data_AF-A0AAT9HFM2-F1
#
_entry.id   AF-A0AAT9HFM2-F1
#
_cell.length_a   1.000
_cell.length_b   1.000
_cell.length_c   1.000
_cell.angle_alpha   90.00
_cell.angle_beta   90.00
_cell.angle_gamma   90.00
#
_symmetry.space_group_name_H-M   'P 1'
#
loop_
_entity.id
_entity.type
_entity.pdbx_description
1 polymer ?
#
loop_
_entity_poly.entity_id
_entity_poly.type
_entity_poly.pdbx_seq_one_letter_code
_entity_poly.pdbx_strand_id
1 'polypeptide(L)' 'MPETTGTLEALDGERVRAAPDVLEARFAEPGRRVRAAGSNNEYLGHVMAADPAGPGARARVEALLDEVRAGLVIR' A
#
# COMPACT_ATOMS: atom_id res chain seq x y z
N MET A 1 -7.98 -3.78 2.73
CA MET A 1 -8.18 -2.34 3.09
C MET A 1 -8.51 -2.25 4.57
N PRO A 2 -8.29 -1.11 5.27
CA PRO A 2 -8.59 -1.02 6.70
C PRO A 2 -10.09 -1.19 6.95
N GLU A 3 -10.46 -2.17 7.76
CA GLU A 3 -11.85 -2.40 8.16
C GLU A 3 -12.21 -1.67 9.46
N THR A 4 -11.22 -1.07 10.11
CA THR A 4 -11.40 -0.41 11.40
C THR A 4 -10.75 0.97 11.42
N THR A 5 -11.36 1.87 12.19
CA THR A 5 -10.83 3.20 12.46
C THR A 5 -9.82 3.13 13.59
N GLY A 6 -8.69 3.83 13.46
CA GLY A 6 -7.63 3.80 14.46
C GLY A 6 -6.45 4.70 14.13
N THR A 7 -5.32 4.41 14.76
CA THR A 7 -4.03 5.03 14.45
C THR A 7 -3.13 3.98 13.79
N LEU A 8 -2.51 4.34 12.68
CA LEU A 8 -1.55 3.47 12.01
C LEU A 8 -0.30 3.32 12.87
N GLU A 9 0.06 2.10 13.24
CA GLU A 9 1.29 1.82 13.98
C GLU A 9 2.46 1.63 13.03
N ALA A 10 2.26 0.83 11.99
CA ALA A 10 3.25 0.59 10.95
C ALA A 10 2.60 0.21 9.63
N LEU A 11 3.26 0.55 8.54
CA LEU A 11 2.94 0.08 7.20
C LEU A 11 4.25 -0.18 6.46
N ASP A 12 4.62 -1.44 6.36
CA ASP A 12 5.86 -1.85 5.72
C ASP A 12 5.64 -2.10 4.23
N GLY A 13 6.32 -1.29 3.43
CA GLY A 13 6.39 -1.40 1.98
C GLY A 13 7.82 -1.32 1.44
N GLU A 14 8.83 -1.60 2.28
CA GLU A 14 10.24 -1.50 1.87
C GLU A 14 10.57 -2.43 0.71
N ARG A 15 10.08 -3.68 0.76
CA ARG A 15 10.28 -4.65 -0.32
C ARG A 15 9.67 -4.18 -1.64
N VAL A 16 8.50 -3.56 -1.57
CA VAL A 16 7.83 -2.99 -2.74
C VAL A 16 8.61 -1.82 -3.31
N ARG A 17 9.09 -0.89 -2.46
CA ARG A 17 9.93 0.24 -2.90
C ARG A 17 11.23 -0.21 -3.60
N ALA A 18 11.79 -1.34 -3.18
CA ALA A 18 13.03 -1.88 -3.73
C ALA A 18 12.82 -2.70 -5.02
N ALA A 19 11.57 -2.96 -5.44
CA ALA A 19 11.30 -3.76 -6.63
C ALA A 19 11.70 -2.98 -7.91
N PRO A 20 12.41 -3.62 -8.86
CA PRO A 20 13.03 -2.94 -9.99
C PRO A 20 12.04 -2.38 -11.02
N ASP A 21 10.81 -2.89 -11.01
CA ASP A 21 9.72 -2.53 -11.91
C ASP A 21 8.70 -1.59 -11.27
N VAL A 22 8.95 -1.16 -10.03
CA VAL A 22 8.17 -0.12 -9.35
C VAL A 22 8.67 1.26 -9.75
N LEU A 23 7.75 2.06 -10.30
CA LEU A 23 8.00 3.45 -10.69
C LEU A 23 7.81 4.41 -9.52
N GLU A 24 6.79 4.15 -8.69
CA GLU A 24 6.53 4.92 -7.48
C GLU A 24 5.82 4.04 -6.46
N ALA A 25 6.22 4.13 -5.19
CA ALA A 25 5.47 3.57 -4.08
C ALA A 25 5.47 4.57 -2.92
N ARG A 26 4.27 4.96 -2.48
CA ARG A 26 4.08 5.82 -1.31
C ARG A 26 3.16 5.13 -0.33
N PHE A 27 3.52 5.20 0.94
CA PHE A 27 2.75 4.61 2.02
C PHE A 27 2.57 5.65 3.13
N ALA A 28 1.49 5.49 3.89
CA ALA A 28 1.19 6.30 5.05
C ALA A 28 2.23 6.04 6.15
N GLU A 29 2.68 7.12 6.77
CA GLU A 29 3.60 7.04 7.91
C GLU A 29 2.87 6.64 9.22
N PRO A 30 3.58 6.01 10.16
CA PRO A 30 3.11 5.80 11.53
C PRO A 30 2.51 7.07 12.15
N GLY A 31 1.45 6.89 12.96
CA GLY A 31 0.73 7.99 13.61
C GLY A 31 -0.40 8.60 12.77
N ARG A 32 -0.54 8.25 11.49
CA ARG A 32 -1.67 8.70 10.67
C ARG A 32 -2.99 8.15 11.21
N ARG A 33 -4.02 9.01 11.26
CA ARG A 33 -5.40 8.58 11.54
C ARG A 33 -5.96 7.83 10.33
N VAL A 34 -6.44 6.62 10.58
CA VAL A 34 -7.04 5.74 9.58
C VAL A 34 -8.52 5.59 9.89
N ARG A 35 -9.35 5.60 8.86
CA ARG A 35 -10.77 5.28 8.95
C ARG A 35 -11.02 3.95 8.25
N ALA A 36 -12.11 3.28 8.64
CA ALA A 36 -12.62 2.17 7.85
C ALA A 36 -12.83 2.65 6.40
N ALA A 37 -12.35 1.85 5.44
CA ALA A 37 -12.36 2.24 4.03
C ALA A 37 -13.81 2.36 3.54
N GLY A 38 -14.18 3.57 3.12
CA GLY A 38 -15.49 3.86 2.55
C GLY A 38 -15.45 4.87 1.39
N SER A 39 -14.29 5.46 1.11
CA SER A 39 -14.04 6.29 -0.06
C SER A 39 -12.57 6.16 -0.51
N ASN A 40 -12.24 6.82 -1.61
CA ASN A 40 -10.89 6.90 -2.15
C ASN A 40 -9.96 7.86 -1.39
N ASN A 41 -10.48 8.67 -0.47
CA ASN A 41 -9.67 9.54 0.38
C ASN A 41 -9.02 8.78 1.55
N GLU A 42 -9.50 7.57 1.85
CA GLU A 42 -9.00 6.74 2.95
C GLU A 42 -7.83 5.83 2.56
N TYR A 43 -7.27 5.97 1.35
CA TYR A 43 -6.11 5.17 0.95
C TYR A 43 -4.89 5.43 1.83
N LEU A 44 -4.23 4.32 2.19
CA LEU A 44 -2.98 4.33 2.95
C LEU A 44 -1.75 4.47 2.05
N GLY A 45 -1.91 4.62 0.74
CA GLY A 45 -0.80 4.68 -0.19
C GLY A 45 -1.18 4.23 -1.58
N HIS A 46 -0.15 4.11 -2.42
CA HIS A 46 -0.26 3.59 -3.77
C HIS A 46 1.04 2.95 -4.21
N VAL A 47 0.93 2.07 -5.20
CA VAL A 47 2.03 1.44 -5.91
C VAL A 47 1.76 1.63 -7.40
N MET A 48 2.76 2.12 -8.13
CA MET A 48 2.77 2.16 -9.59
C MET A 48 3.93 1.32 -10.07
N ALA A 49 3.64 0.33 -10.92
CA ALA A 49 4.63 -0.52 -11.56
C ALA A 49 4.40 -0.53 -13.07
N ALA A 50 5.46 -0.80 -13.82
CA ALA A 50 5.41 -0.95 -15.26
C ALA A 50 5.80 -2.37 -15.68
N ASP A 51 5.18 -2.85 -16.74
CA ASP A 51 5.69 -3.97 -17.51
C ASP A 51 6.02 -3.44 -18.91
N PRO A 52 7.30 -3.10 -19.18
CA PRO A 52 7.69 -2.59 -20.49
C PRO A 52 7.64 -3.69 -21.58
N ALA A 53 7.57 -4.96 -21.21
CA ALA A 53 7.57 -6.09 -22.12
C ALA A 53 6.14 -6.58 -22.48
N GLY A 54 5.10 -6.10 -21.80
CA GLY A 54 3.76 -6.61 -22.02
C GLY A 54 2.67 -6.05 -21.09
N PRO A 55 1.49 -6.67 -21.09
CA PRO A 55 0.33 -6.22 -20.32
C PRO A 55 0.36 -6.66 -18.84
N GLY A 56 1.49 -7.14 -18.32
CA GLY A 56 1.62 -7.78 -17.01
C GLY A 56 1.62 -6.82 -15.82
N ALA A 57 1.63 -5.50 -16.05
CA ALA A 57 1.70 -4.49 -15.00
C ALA A 57 0.62 -4.67 -13.92
N ARG A 58 -0.61 -5.04 -14.32
CA ARG A 58 -1.70 -5.28 -13.36
C ARG A 58 -1.40 -6.45 -12.42
N ALA A 59 -1.11 -7.62 -12.97
CA ALA A 59 -0.84 -8.82 -12.17
C ALA A 59 0.37 -8.60 -11.25
N ARG A 60 1.35 -7.82 -11.72
CA ARG A 60 2.51 -7.43 -10.92
C ARG A 60 2.14 -6.53 -9.74
N VAL A 61 1.33 -5.49 -9.95
CA VAL A 61 0.87 -4.63 -8.85
C VAL A 61 0.07 -5.44 -7.83
N GLU A 62 -0.79 -6.37 -8.28
CA GLU A 62 -1.54 -7.26 -7.39
C GLU A 62 -0.59 -8.09 -6.51
N ALA A 63 0.46 -8.70 -7.10
CA ALA A 63 1.46 -9.45 -6.33
C ALA A 63 2.27 -8.58 -5.36
N LEU A 64 2.64 -7.35 -5.75
CA LEU A 64 3.35 -6.42 -4.87
C LEU A 64 2.50 -5.99 -3.67
N LEU A 65 1.19 -5.79 -3.87
CA LEU A 65 0.28 -5.43 -2.78
C LEU A 65 0.12 -6.56 -1.75
N ASP A 66 0.23 -7.83 -2.17
CA ASP A 66 0.21 -9.00 -1.27
C ASP A 66 1.46 -9.07 -0.36
N GLU A 67 2.54 -8.38 -0.71
CA GLU A 67 3.75 -8.27 0.12
C GLU A 67 3.64 -7.18 1.19
N VAL A 68 2.75 -6.20 1.03
CA VAL A 68 2.60 -5.10 1.98
C VAL A 68 1.99 -5.62 3.28
N ARG A 69 2.58 -5.23 4.41
CA ARG A 69 2.10 -5.60 5.75
C ARG A 69 1.73 -4.35 6.54
N ALA A 70 0.51 -4.31 7.07
CA ALA A 70 -0.01 -3.20 7.86
C ALA A 70 -0.26 -3.63 9.31
N GLY A 71 0.21 -2.85 10.27
CA GLY A 71 -0.15 -2.93 11.69
C GLY A 71 -1.06 -1.77 12.07
N LEU A 72 -2.31 -2.06 12.44
CA LEU A 72 -3.29 -1.06 12.89
C LEU A 72 -3.50 -1.17 14.40
N VAL A 73 -3.40 -0.05 15.11
CA VAL A 73 -3.77 0.03 16.53
C VAL A 73 -5.09 0.77 16.69
N ILE A 74 -6.07 0.08 17.26
CA ILE A 74 -7.35 0.66 17.66
C ILE A 74 -7.19 1.12 19.12
N ARG A 75 -7.18 2.43 19.34
CA ARG A 75 -7.26 3.07 20.67
C ARG A 75 -8.46 4.00 20.68
#